data_AF-G8PQH1-F1
#
_entry.id   AF-G8PQH1-F1
#
_cell.length_a   1.000
_cell.length_b   1.000
_cell.length_c   1.000
_cell.angle_alpha   90.00
_cell.angle_beta   90.00
_cell.angle_gamma   90.00
#
_symmetry.space_group_name_H-M   'P 1'
#
loop_
_entity.id
_entity.type
_entity.pdbx_description
1 polymer ?
#
loop_
_entity_poly.entity_id
_entity_poly.type
_entity_poly.pdbx_seq_one_letter_code
_entity_poly.pdbx_strand_id
1 'polypeptide(L)'
;MSIFKLENRMTNLYETRDAADDASTSYRLRDTGQDAQGTQDNIFETVQGTISNDGDHDWYKVELVTGQTYTFAAIGTFDGESRLVDPYLRLRDAEGNLLMEDDDGGPGAHSSITFTATTSGTYYLDVASYGEQGTGQYGLSVVEGDKAYYDGNMGAGALLRPGLSWSGPGTPATVTYGFRENNNGVEDTFAHVTDAQIAAIEGVLASYSEVANISFERVNPDGFTDDATILFSNYHSTTDGAGAYAYYPGSAEADAYEGDVWLNTNSVSTEELPTGSYSHFAVMHEVGHAVGLAHPGDYNAGPGVRITYDDHAQFRQDTQQYSVMSYFDESNADSNLGYGGFPDTLMPLDILALQQLYGVNTTTRADDTVYGYNSNAGGVYDFSEGMPSALTIWDAGGNDTIDMSGAGKVNQMISLIDGSFSNVGGGLSNLAIAYNAVIENAIGSGGNDTIIGNAAGNTLTGKAGNDTLIGNGGKDKLIGGNGHDTLRGGSGSDVLKGGAGDDTLDGGSGADKLIAGAGDDTLTGGSGSDNFCFFNVGGDDTINDFELGNDLISIKSHMAEFANLTIFDDGGDTVITFGTNSISLVNVDAALLSESDFAFV
;
A
#
# COMPACT_ATOMS: atom_id res chain seq x y z
N MET A 1 18.38 -31.42 1.16
CA MET A 1 19.34 -31.53 2.29
C MET A 1 19.26 -30.23 3.09
N SER A 2 18.80 -30.33 4.33
CA SER A 2 18.52 -29.26 5.33
C SER A 2 17.45 -28.22 4.98
N ILE A 3 16.21 -28.61 5.28
CA ILE A 3 15.05 -27.78 5.59
C ILE A 3 15.46 -26.79 6.70
N PHE A 4 15.42 -25.49 6.42
CA PHE A 4 15.55 -24.48 7.48
C PHE A 4 14.22 -24.40 8.23
N LYS A 5 14.33 -24.72 9.51
CA LYS A 5 13.28 -24.61 10.52
C LYS A 5 12.71 -23.19 10.55
N LEU A 6 11.39 -23.09 10.53
CA LEU A 6 10.64 -22.10 11.28
C LEU A 6 11.00 -22.27 12.78
N GLU A 7 12.06 -21.62 13.23
CA GLU A 7 12.32 -21.41 14.65
C GLU A 7 11.81 -20.02 15.03
N ASN A 8 10.78 -19.99 15.89
CA ASN A 8 10.35 -18.89 16.77
C ASN A 8 11.15 -17.57 16.59
N ARG A 9 10.62 -16.65 15.80
CA ARG A 9 11.05 -15.24 15.84
C ARG A 9 10.13 -14.52 16.82
N MET A 10 10.69 -14.13 17.98
CA MET A 10 9.96 -13.41 19.03
C MET A 10 9.50 -12.06 18.47
N THR A 11 8.19 -11.83 18.55
CA THR A 11 7.60 -10.48 18.57
C THR A 11 8.36 -9.63 19.57
N ASN A 12 8.89 -8.47 19.19
CA ASN A 12 9.71 -7.64 20.08
C ASN A 12 8.94 -6.58 20.84
N LEU A 13 7.64 -6.40 20.56
CA LEU A 13 6.77 -5.49 21.27
C LEU A 13 5.70 -6.23 22.09
N TYR A 14 5.75 -6.08 23.41
CA TYR A 14 4.72 -6.60 24.32
C TYR A 14 4.21 -5.46 25.19
N GLU A 15 2.91 -5.19 25.16
CA GLU A 15 2.29 -4.33 26.17
C GLU A 15 2.45 -4.99 27.56
N THR A 16 2.93 -4.23 28.53
CA THR A 16 3.07 -4.71 29.91
C THR A 16 2.11 -3.97 30.82
N ARG A 17 0.88 -4.48 30.95
CA ARG A 17 -0.17 -4.02 31.88
C ARG A 17 -0.37 -2.50 31.91
N ASP A 18 -1.41 -2.04 31.22
CA ASP A 18 -2.12 -0.79 31.52
C ASP A 18 -2.27 -0.58 33.05
N ALA A 19 -1.86 0.60 33.52
CA ALA A 19 -1.96 1.01 34.93
C ALA A 19 -3.31 1.67 35.27
N ALA A 20 -4.14 2.00 34.27
CA ALA A 20 -5.38 2.76 34.40
C ALA A 20 -6.66 1.92 34.23
N ASP A 21 -6.72 0.91 33.37
CA ASP A 21 -7.88 0.02 33.29
C ASP A 21 -7.52 -1.46 33.03
N ASP A 22 -8.21 -2.38 33.71
CA ASP A 22 -8.07 -3.85 33.55
C ASP A 22 -8.72 -4.34 32.22
N ALA A 23 -8.60 -3.55 31.15
CA ALA A 23 -9.19 -3.78 29.84
C ALA A 23 -8.09 -3.80 28.77
N SER A 24 -7.66 -4.99 28.38
CA SER A 24 -6.75 -5.17 27.24
C SER A 24 -7.34 -4.51 25.99
N THR A 25 -6.69 -3.48 25.47
CA THR A 25 -6.99 -2.92 24.15
C THR A 25 -6.55 -3.91 23.06
N SER A 26 -7.31 -3.97 21.97
CA SER A 26 -7.07 -4.93 20.89
C SER A 26 -5.89 -4.49 20.02
N TYR A 27 -4.78 -5.21 20.08
CA TYR A 27 -3.62 -4.95 19.23
C TYR A 27 -3.79 -5.55 17.83
N ARG A 28 -3.48 -4.75 16.79
CA ARG A 28 -3.11 -5.24 15.47
C ARG A 28 -1.64 -4.93 15.26
N LEU A 29 -0.78 -5.92 15.49
CA LEU A 29 0.57 -5.90 14.93
C LEU A 29 0.39 -5.97 13.40
N ARG A 30 0.79 -4.93 12.68
CA ARG A 30 0.88 -5.00 11.22
C ARG A 30 2.30 -5.43 10.87
N ASP A 31 2.46 -6.69 10.46
CA ASP A 31 3.64 -7.09 9.72
C ASP A 31 3.59 -6.38 8.36
N THR A 32 4.39 -5.33 8.20
CA THR A 32 4.52 -4.61 6.92
C THR A 32 5.66 -5.16 6.07
N GLY A 33 6.29 -6.26 6.52
CA GLY A 33 7.52 -6.79 5.97
C GLY A 33 7.37 -7.60 4.68
N GLN A 34 6.47 -7.26 3.77
CA GLN A 34 6.63 -7.66 2.36
C GLN A 34 6.37 -6.45 1.47
N ASP A 35 7.44 -5.81 1.03
CA ASP A 35 7.40 -5.14 -0.25
C ASP A 35 7.19 -6.19 -1.35
N ALA A 36 6.59 -5.79 -2.47
CA ALA A 36 6.42 -6.67 -3.63
C ALA A 36 7.78 -7.18 -4.19
N GLN A 37 8.89 -6.59 -3.74
CA GLN A 37 10.26 -6.86 -4.15
C GLN A 37 10.89 -8.05 -3.39
N GLY A 38 10.19 -8.63 -2.42
CA GLY A 38 10.64 -9.82 -1.71
C GLY A 38 11.87 -9.57 -0.81
N THR A 39 12.20 -8.32 -0.50
CA THR A 39 13.29 -7.97 0.40
C THR A 39 12.80 -7.95 1.85
N GLN A 40 12.61 -9.14 2.41
CA GLN A 40 12.46 -9.33 3.85
C GLN A 40 13.82 -9.27 4.54
N ASP A 41 14.23 -8.10 5.03
CA ASP A 41 15.39 -8.03 5.95
C ASP A 41 15.20 -7.10 7.17
N ASN A 42 14.12 -6.33 7.28
CA ASN A 42 13.93 -5.42 8.41
C ASN A 42 12.61 -5.70 9.15
N ILE A 43 12.72 -6.02 10.45
CA ILE A 43 11.56 -6.16 11.34
C ILE A 43 11.09 -4.74 11.67
N PHE A 44 10.02 -4.29 11.03
CA PHE A 44 9.32 -3.06 11.38
C PHE A 44 8.08 -3.43 12.19
N GLU A 45 8.04 -3.02 13.46
CA GLU A 45 6.87 -3.25 14.31
C GLU A 45 6.17 -1.92 14.56
N THR A 46 4.94 -1.79 14.08
CA THR A 46 4.02 -0.72 14.46
C THR A 46 2.88 -1.28 15.31
N VAL A 47 2.41 -0.44 16.23
CA VAL A 47 1.26 -0.71 17.09
C VAL A 47 0.37 0.52 17.14
N GLN A 48 -0.92 0.31 17.36
CA GLN A 48 -1.89 1.37 17.61
C GLN A 48 -2.38 1.23 19.07
N GLY A 49 -2.50 2.35 19.76
CA GLY A 49 -2.97 2.46 21.14
C GLY A 49 -3.85 3.68 21.35
N THR A 50 -4.40 3.83 22.56
CA THR A 50 -5.29 4.94 22.90
C THR A 50 -4.97 5.46 24.29
N ILE A 51 -4.64 6.75 24.39
CA ILE A 51 -4.54 7.44 25.69
C ILE A 51 -5.95 7.89 26.09
N SER A 52 -6.50 7.29 27.13
CA SER A 52 -7.89 7.46 27.57
C SER A 52 -8.12 8.69 28.46
N ASN A 53 -7.08 9.16 29.15
CA ASN A 53 -7.13 10.31 30.06
C ASN A 53 -5.71 10.89 30.32
N ASP A 54 -5.63 12.07 30.95
CA ASP A 54 -4.38 12.82 31.19
C ASP A 54 -3.37 12.14 32.14
N GLY A 55 -3.68 10.97 32.69
CA GLY A 55 -2.75 10.17 33.49
C GLY A 55 -2.55 8.76 32.94
N ASP A 56 -3.00 8.52 31.72
CA ASP A 56 -2.86 7.24 31.05
C ASP A 56 -1.47 7.08 30.43
N HIS A 57 -0.90 5.90 30.61
CA HIS A 57 0.45 5.55 30.19
C HIS A 57 0.44 4.13 29.65
N ASP A 58 0.76 4.01 28.38
CA ASP A 58 0.93 2.72 27.72
C ASP A 58 2.39 2.29 27.74
N TRP A 59 2.63 1.10 28.29
CA TRP A 59 3.97 0.57 28.49
C TRP A 59 4.26 -0.58 27.54
N TYR A 60 5.34 -0.46 26.78
CA TYR A 60 5.79 -1.48 25.86
C TYR A 60 7.17 -1.99 26.22
N LYS A 61 7.32 -3.31 26.29
CA LYS A 61 8.61 -3.97 26.43
C LYS A 61 9.27 -4.11 25.05
N VAL A 62 10.55 -3.77 24.95
CA VAL A 62 11.39 -4.01 23.77
C VAL A 62 12.71 -4.70 24.15
N GLU A 63 13.24 -5.55 23.26
CA GLU A 63 14.55 -6.20 23.43
C GLU A 63 15.57 -5.57 22.47
N LEU A 64 16.61 -4.94 23.01
CA LEU A 64 17.61 -4.24 22.22
C LEU A 64 18.94 -4.99 22.19
N VAL A 65 19.72 -4.81 21.13
CA VAL A 65 21.04 -5.42 20.94
C VAL A 65 22.15 -4.38 21.10
N THR A 66 23.17 -4.70 21.90
CA THR A 66 24.35 -3.83 22.12
C THR A 66 24.97 -3.38 20.80
N GLY A 67 25.22 -2.08 20.67
CA GLY A 67 25.86 -1.46 19.51
C GLY A 67 24.90 -1.20 18.35
N GLN A 68 23.66 -1.70 18.42
CA GLN A 68 22.64 -1.46 17.43
C GLN A 68 21.92 -0.13 17.73
N THR A 69 21.60 0.62 16.68
CA THR A 69 20.81 1.85 16.77
C THR A 69 19.37 1.56 16.39
N TYR A 70 18.45 2.12 17.18
CA TYR A 70 17.01 2.02 17.00
C TYR A 70 16.38 3.40 17.03
N THR A 71 15.32 3.59 16.25
CA THR A 71 14.43 4.73 16.34
C THR A 71 13.06 4.26 16.81
N PHE A 72 12.55 4.92 17.84
CA PHE A 72 11.21 4.75 18.38
C PHE A 72 10.44 6.03 18.08
N ALA A 73 9.22 5.93 17.56
CA ALA A 73 8.44 7.12 17.25
C ALA A 73 6.96 6.92 17.54
N ALA A 74 6.35 7.88 18.21
CA ALA A 74 4.92 7.94 18.49
C ALA A 74 4.30 9.12 17.74
N ILE A 75 3.13 8.91 17.15
CA ILE A 75 2.38 9.95 16.44
C ILE A 75 0.90 9.75 16.66
N GLY A 76 0.15 10.84 16.80
CA GLY A 76 -1.31 10.77 16.82
C GLY A 76 -1.87 10.16 15.54
N THR A 77 -2.73 9.17 15.67
CA THR A 77 -3.49 8.55 14.57
C THR A 77 -4.98 8.80 14.76
N PHE A 78 -5.77 8.63 13.71
CA PHE A 78 -7.21 8.87 13.76
C PHE A 78 -7.99 7.57 13.52
N ASP A 79 -8.89 7.26 14.45
CA ASP A 79 -9.73 6.05 14.41
C ASP A 79 -11.18 6.33 13.95
N GLY A 80 -11.50 7.58 13.60
CA GLY A 80 -12.87 8.02 13.34
C GLY A 80 -13.52 8.77 14.50
N GLU A 81 -12.93 8.75 15.69
CA GLU A 81 -13.45 9.43 16.89
C GLU A 81 -12.49 10.48 17.42
N SER A 82 -11.24 10.11 17.69
CA SER A 82 -10.26 10.98 18.36
C SER A 82 -8.83 10.68 17.95
N ARG A 83 -7.95 11.66 18.16
CA ARG A 83 -6.51 11.56 17.90
C ARG A 83 -5.75 12.16 19.06
N LEU A 84 -4.66 11.51 19.46
CA LEU A 84 -3.70 12.09 20.38
C LEU A 84 -2.97 13.26 19.72
N VAL A 85 -3.08 14.45 20.30
CA VAL A 85 -2.53 15.68 19.69
C VAL A 85 -1.04 15.84 19.97
N ASP A 86 -0.60 15.45 21.17
CA ASP A 86 0.74 15.72 21.70
C ASP A 86 1.26 14.43 22.37
N PRO A 87 1.82 13.49 21.59
CA PRO A 87 2.34 12.23 22.10
C PRO A 87 3.65 12.44 22.85
N TYR A 88 3.75 11.91 24.07
CA TYR A 88 4.94 11.95 24.88
C TYR A 88 5.62 10.57 24.99
N LEU A 89 6.81 10.42 24.39
CA LEU A 89 7.55 9.16 24.39
C LEU A 89 8.73 9.19 25.38
N ARG A 90 8.87 8.12 26.15
CA ARG A 90 9.99 7.90 27.07
C ARG A 90 10.60 6.52 26.87
N LEU A 91 11.93 6.44 26.88
CA LEU A 91 12.71 5.22 26.88
C LEU A 91 13.36 4.98 28.25
N ARG A 92 13.21 3.77 28.78
CA ARG A 92 13.71 3.37 30.10
C ARG A 92 14.51 2.08 30.05
N ASP A 93 15.46 1.94 30.97
CA ASP A 93 16.21 0.69 31.17
C ASP A 93 15.38 -0.38 31.90
N ALA A 94 15.96 -1.57 32.07
CA ALA A 94 15.33 -2.71 32.73
C ALA A 94 14.95 -2.43 34.20
N GLU A 95 15.66 -1.51 34.86
CA GLU A 95 15.39 -1.05 36.23
C GLU A 95 14.32 0.05 36.30
N GLY A 96 13.83 0.54 35.15
CA GLY A 96 12.82 1.60 35.03
C GLY A 96 13.40 3.02 35.07
N ASN A 97 14.72 3.18 35.08
CA ASN A 97 15.34 4.49 35.03
C ASN A 97 15.14 5.10 33.64
N LEU A 98 14.82 6.39 33.61
CA LEU A 98 14.70 7.13 32.37
C LEU A 98 16.06 7.27 31.69
N LEU A 99 16.12 6.92 30.40
CA LEU A 99 17.29 7.08 29.55
C LEU A 99 17.16 8.30 28.65
N MET A 100 16.02 8.42 27.97
CA MET A 100 15.69 9.52 27.06
C MET A 100 14.18 9.74 27.04
N GLU A 101 13.79 10.95 26.70
CA GLU A 101 12.41 11.38 26.50
C GLU A 101 12.38 12.38 25.36
N ASP A 102 11.27 12.42 24.65
CA ASP A 102 10.98 13.45 23.66
C ASP A 102 9.53 13.89 23.83
N ASP A 103 9.33 15.16 24.16
CA ASP A 103 8.04 15.82 24.40
C ASP A 103 7.72 16.83 23.29
N ASP A 104 8.13 16.51 22.05
CA ASP A 104 7.83 17.19 20.78
C ASP A 104 8.32 18.64 20.59
N GLY A 105 8.70 19.39 21.64
CA GLY A 105 9.48 20.64 21.58
C GLY A 105 8.99 21.77 20.65
N GLY A 106 7.81 21.67 20.05
CA GLY A 106 7.30 22.49 18.94
C GLY A 106 5.86 22.13 18.55
N PRO A 107 5.22 22.81 17.57
CA PRO A 107 3.80 22.63 17.25
C PRO A 107 3.44 21.32 16.50
N GLY A 108 4.20 20.23 16.69
CA GLY A 108 4.10 19.01 15.87
C GLY A 108 3.64 17.80 16.67
N ALA A 109 2.64 17.07 16.16
CA ALA A 109 2.00 15.92 16.80
C ALA A 109 2.84 14.61 16.84
N HIS A 110 4.17 14.69 16.98
CA HIS A 110 5.13 13.61 16.80
C HIS A 110 6.22 13.61 17.89
N SER A 111 6.56 12.44 18.41
CA SER A 111 7.66 12.27 19.36
C SER A 111 8.55 11.11 18.93
N SER A 112 9.87 11.32 18.92
CA SER A 112 10.86 10.40 18.37
C SER A 112 12.14 10.33 19.19
N ILE A 113 12.58 9.11 19.46
CA ILE A 113 13.82 8.81 20.19
C ILE A 113 14.71 7.93 19.32
N THR A 114 15.93 8.39 19.04
CA THR A 114 16.97 7.55 18.43
C THR A 114 18.02 7.15 19.46
N PHE A 115 18.22 5.84 19.63
CA PHE A 115 19.06 5.27 20.68
C PHE A 115 19.99 4.18 20.17
N THR A 116 21.29 4.33 20.44
CA THR A 116 22.25 3.22 20.31
C THR A 116 22.36 2.46 21.62
N ALA A 117 21.89 1.21 21.64
CA ALA A 117 21.86 0.41 22.86
C ALA A 117 23.28 0.11 23.36
N THR A 118 23.54 0.41 24.63
CA THR A 118 24.87 0.19 25.25
C THR A 118 25.02 -1.20 25.87
N THR A 119 23.90 -1.86 26.15
CA THR A 119 23.83 -3.25 26.62
C THR A 119 22.65 -3.97 25.96
N SER A 120 22.82 -5.26 25.70
CA SER A 120 21.74 -6.09 25.16
C SER A 120 20.80 -6.48 26.29
N GLY A 121 19.51 -6.46 26.02
CA GLY A 121 18.48 -6.89 26.97
C GLY A 121 17.21 -6.07 26.87
N THR A 122 16.39 -6.19 27.91
CA THR A 122 15.08 -5.57 27.99
C THR A 122 15.16 -4.07 28.27
N TYR A 123 14.39 -3.30 27.53
CA TYR A 123 14.08 -1.88 27.76
C TYR A 123 12.56 -1.69 27.72
N TYR A 124 12.10 -0.53 28.14
CA TYR A 124 10.68 -0.19 28.14
C TYR A 124 10.45 1.17 27.49
N LEU A 125 9.41 1.23 26.65
CA LEU A 125 8.83 2.44 26.11
C LEU A 125 7.59 2.79 26.91
N ASP A 126 7.36 4.08 27.11
CA ASP A 126 6.28 4.66 27.88
C ASP A 126 5.68 5.78 27.04
N VAL A 127 4.50 5.53 26.47
CA VAL A 127 3.74 6.48 25.65
C VAL A 127 2.65 7.09 26.52
N ALA A 128 2.57 8.41 26.51
CA ALA A 128 1.51 9.15 27.18
C ALA A 128 1.17 10.41 26.38
N SER A 129 0.44 11.32 27.01
CA SER A 129 0.15 12.66 26.52
C SER A 129 0.94 13.71 27.30
N TYR A 130 1.40 14.77 26.63
CA TYR A 130 2.00 15.91 27.30
C TYR A 130 0.97 17.02 27.57
N GLY A 131 0.95 17.53 28.81
CA GLY A 131 -0.04 18.51 29.26
C GLY A 131 -1.45 17.90 29.42
N GLU A 132 -2.31 18.54 30.23
CA GLU A 132 -3.66 18.06 30.59
C GLU A 132 -4.68 18.11 29.40
N GLN A 133 -4.29 17.77 28.17
CA GLN A 133 -5.12 17.98 26.97
C GLN A 133 -5.17 16.86 25.91
N GLY A 134 -4.42 15.77 26.00
CA GLY A 134 -4.39 14.80 24.89
C GLY A 134 -4.94 13.43 25.28
N THR A 135 -6.21 13.18 24.98
CA THR A 135 -6.73 11.81 24.86
C THR A 135 -6.92 11.48 23.39
N GLY A 136 -6.70 10.23 23.02
CA GLY A 136 -7.04 9.73 21.69
C GLY A 136 -6.06 8.71 21.17
N GLN A 137 -6.25 8.33 19.91
CA GLN A 137 -5.43 7.31 19.26
C GLN A 137 -4.03 7.80 18.90
N TYR A 138 -3.08 6.88 19.03
CA TYR A 138 -1.71 7.05 18.55
C TYR A 138 -1.20 5.76 17.93
N GLY A 139 -0.22 5.89 17.05
CA GLY A 139 0.62 4.80 16.61
C GLY A 139 2.00 4.91 17.25
N LEU A 140 2.62 3.77 17.55
CA LEU A 140 4.02 3.66 17.97
C LEU A 140 4.77 2.76 16.98
N SER A 141 5.94 3.22 16.56
CA SER A 141 6.85 2.54 15.65
C SER A 141 8.16 2.21 16.37
N VAL A 142 8.67 0.99 16.15
CA VAL A 142 9.96 0.53 16.65
C VAL A 142 10.77 -0.05 15.51
N VAL A 143 11.91 0.57 15.21
CA VAL A 143 12.68 0.28 14.00
C VAL A 143 14.17 0.27 14.27
N GLU A 144 14.89 -0.67 13.66
CA GLU A 144 16.35 -0.61 13.57
C GLU A 144 16.80 0.44 12.55
N GLY A 145 17.66 1.36 12.98
CA GLY A 145 18.18 2.46 12.18
C GLY A 145 18.03 3.82 12.88
N ASP A 146 18.15 4.89 12.09
CA ASP A 146 18.16 6.29 12.53
C ASP A 146 16.94 7.09 12.06
N LYS A 147 16.00 6.44 11.37
CA LYS A 147 14.71 7.02 10.93
C LYS A 147 13.59 6.03 11.19
N ALA A 148 12.47 6.57 11.69
CA ALA A 148 11.25 5.83 11.96
C ALA A 148 10.62 5.29 10.67
N TYR A 149 9.74 4.28 10.82
CA TYR A 149 8.94 3.72 9.75
C TYR A 149 7.47 3.74 10.16
N TYR A 150 6.61 4.37 9.37
CA TYR A 150 5.20 4.54 9.72
C TYR A 150 4.31 3.58 8.93
N ASP A 151 3.31 2.98 9.59
CA ASP A 151 2.22 2.36 8.85
C ASP A 151 1.32 3.43 8.21
N GLY A 152 0.33 3.01 7.41
CA GLY A 152 -0.56 3.94 6.73
C GLY A 152 -1.28 4.91 7.66
N ASN A 153 -1.72 4.47 8.84
CA ASN A 153 -2.43 5.33 9.79
C ASN A 153 -1.49 6.37 10.40
N MET A 154 -0.27 5.96 10.76
CA MET A 154 0.77 6.87 11.27
C MET A 154 1.18 7.88 10.20
N GLY A 155 1.40 7.45 8.96
CA GLY A 155 1.75 8.32 7.84
C GLY A 155 0.64 9.32 7.50
N ALA A 156 -0.62 8.88 7.46
CA ALA A 156 -1.76 9.78 7.29
C ALA A 156 -1.89 10.75 8.47
N GLY A 157 -1.68 10.28 9.70
CA GLY A 157 -1.62 11.13 10.90
C GLY A 157 -0.57 12.24 10.78
N ALA A 158 0.57 11.96 10.15
CA ALA A 158 1.62 12.96 9.91
C ALA A 158 1.17 14.11 8.98
N LEU A 159 0.17 13.88 8.12
CA LEU A 159 -0.41 14.90 7.25
C LEU A 159 -1.50 15.74 7.93
N LEU A 160 -2.01 15.30 9.08
CA LEU A 160 -3.15 15.93 9.72
C LEU A 160 -2.71 16.81 10.89
N ARG A 161 -3.39 17.95 11.09
CA ARG A 161 -3.23 18.83 12.26
C ARG A 161 -4.61 19.16 12.85
N PRO A 162 -4.74 19.31 14.17
CA PRO A 162 -6.04 19.60 14.79
C PRO A 162 -6.66 20.89 14.26
N GLY A 163 -7.95 20.82 13.89
CA GLY A 163 -8.74 21.97 13.48
C GLY A 163 -8.54 22.46 12.05
N LEU A 164 -7.62 21.87 11.28
CA LEU A 164 -7.38 22.25 9.88
C LEU A 164 -8.27 21.43 8.94
N SER A 165 -9.56 21.78 8.86
CA SER A 165 -10.52 21.14 7.94
C SER A 165 -11.76 22.00 7.69
N TRP A 166 -12.46 21.74 6.58
CA TRP A 166 -13.71 22.44 6.21
C TRP A 166 -14.96 21.91 6.92
N SER A 167 -14.86 20.73 7.54
CA SER A 167 -15.92 20.03 8.26
C SER A 167 -15.31 19.26 9.44
N GLY A 168 -16.14 18.65 10.27
CA GLY A 168 -15.66 17.73 11.29
C GLY A 168 -15.03 16.47 10.68
N PRO A 169 -14.12 15.78 11.40
CA PRO A 169 -13.50 14.55 10.91
C PRO A 169 -14.51 13.52 10.40
N GLY A 170 -14.17 12.82 9.32
CA GLY A 170 -15.02 11.85 8.62
C GLY A 170 -16.32 12.42 8.04
N THR A 171 -16.53 13.74 8.09
CA THR A 171 -17.80 14.37 7.68
C THR A 171 -17.67 15.01 6.29
N PRO A 172 -18.59 14.75 5.36
CA PRO A 172 -18.55 15.36 4.04
C PRO A 172 -18.51 16.89 4.07
N ALA A 173 -17.89 17.50 3.06
CA ALA A 173 -17.81 18.94 2.87
C ALA A 173 -18.18 19.35 1.43
N THR A 174 -18.81 20.51 1.29
CA THR A 174 -19.01 21.19 0.02
C THR A 174 -18.39 22.57 0.12
N VAL A 175 -17.42 22.84 -0.73
CA VAL A 175 -16.58 24.05 -0.70
C VAL A 175 -16.74 24.79 -2.01
N THR A 176 -16.95 26.10 -1.96
CA THR A 176 -16.97 26.90 -3.19
C THR A 176 -15.55 27.27 -3.60
N TYR A 177 -15.28 27.29 -4.90
CA TYR A 177 -14.00 27.78 -5.42
C TYR A 177 -14.20 28.80 -6.54
N GLY A 178 -13.19 29.65 -6.73
CA GLY A 178 -13.17 30.66 -7.77
C GLY A 178 -11.76 31.07 -8.16
N PHE A 179 -11.68 31.88 -9.21
CA PHE A 179 -10.44 32.48 -9.66
C PHE A 179 -10.46 33.95 -9.27
N ARG A 180 -9.45 34.41 -8.53
CA ARG A 180 -9.46 35.74 -7.90
C ARG A 180 -9.64 36.85 -8.93
N GLU A 181 -10.55 37.78 -8.66
CA GLU A 181 -10.76 38.95 -9.51
C GLU A 181 -9.75 40.05 -9.18
N ASN A 182 -9.57 40.35 -7.89
CA ASN A 182 -8.75 41.47 -7.43
C ASN A 182 -7.71 41.01 -6.39
N ASN A 183 -6.48 41.53 -6.52
CA ASN A 183 -5.38 41.24 -5.59
C ASN A 183 -5.70 41.58 -4.12
N ASN A 184 -6.51 42.61 -3.87
CA ASN A 184 -6.82 43.12 -2.52
C ASN A 184 -5.60 43.42 -1.63
N GLY A 185 -4.41 43.61 -2.23
CA GLY A 185 -3.17 43.92 -1.54
C GLY A 185 -2.44 42.72 -0.95
N VAL A 186 -2.77 41.50 -1.37
CA VAL A 186 -2.13 40.26 -0.88
C VAL A 186 -0.73 40.09 -1.46
N GLU A 187 -0.57 40.24 -2.79
CA GLU A 187 0.71 40.05 -3.48
C GLU A 187 1.06 41.22 -4.41
N ASP A 188 2.32 41.69 -4.38
CA ASP A 188 2.74 42.85 -5.19
C ASP A 188 2.73 42.57 -6.71
N THR A 189 2.84 41.29 -7.09
CA THR A 189 2.96 40.82 -8.48
C THR A 189 1.78 39.95 -8.92
N PHE A 190 0.59 40.23 -8.38
CA PHE A 190 -0.65 39.53 -8.73
C PHE A 190 -0.89 39.43 -10.24
N ALA A 191 -1.29 38.23 -10.67
CA ALA A 191 -1.84 37.96 -11.98
C ALA A 191 -3.01 36.98 -11.88
N HIS A 192 -3.87 37.00 -12.89
CA HIS A 192 -4.91 35.99 -13.04
C HIS A 192 -4.30 34.65 -13.47
N VAL A 193 -4.96 33.56 -13.08
CA VAL A 193 -4.67 32.23 -13.63
C VAL A 193 -5.05 32.17 -15.11
N THR A 194 -4.32 31.37 -15.89
CA THR A 194 -4.59 31.16 -17.32
C THR A 194 -5.59 30.04 -17.54
N ASP A 195 -6.16 29.94 -18.75
CA ASP A 195 -7.07 28.84 -19.11
C ASP A 195 -6.45 27.45 -18.91
N ALA A 196 -5.15 27.30 -19.17
CA ALA A 196 -4.42 26.05 -18.94
C ALA A 196 -4.31 25.71 -17.45
N GLN A 197 -4.04 26.71 -16.61
CA GLN A 197 -4.02 26.53 -15.15
C GLN A 197 -5.43 26.25 -14.61
N ILE A 198 -6.46 26.93 -15.10
CA ILE A 198 -7.87 26.68 -14.75
C ILE A 198 -8.22 25.21 -15.01
N ALA A 199 -7.93 24.69 -16.20
CA ALA A 199 -8.21 23.30 -16.54
C ALA A 199 -7.46 22.32 -15.62
N ALA A 200 -6.20 22.59 -15.29
CA ALA A 200 -5.42 21.76 -14.38
C ALA A 200 -5.97 21.80 -12.94
N ILE A 201 -6.31 22.99 -12.43
CA ILE A 201 -6.94 23.17 -11.11
C ILE A 201 -8.25 22.40 -11.02
N GLU A 202 -9.13 22.51 -12.02
CA GLU A 202 -10.40 21.79 -12.04
C GLU A 202 -10.21 20.27 -12.07
N GLY A 203 -9.22 19.77 -12.82
CA GLY A 203 -8.85 18.36 -12.82
C GLY A 203 -8.33 17.87 -11.46
N VAL A 204 -7.49 18.67 -10.79
CA VAL A 204 -7.00 18.38 -9.43
C VAL A 204 -8.15 18.38 -8.41
N LEU A 205 -9.03 19.38 -8.42
CA LEU A 205 -10.19 19.40 -7.51
C LEU A 205 -11.09 18.18 -7.70
N ALA A 206 -11.23 17.70 -8.94
CA ALA A 206 -11.93 16.46 -9.23
C ALA A 206 -11.22 15.24 -8.63
N SER A 207 -9.89 15.14 -8.67
CA SER A 207 -9.16 14.01 -8.07
C SER A 207 -9.26 13.97 -6.54
N TYR A 208 -9.35 15.12 -5.85
CA TYR A 208 -9.66 15.16 -4.42
C TYR A 208 -11.08 14.66 -4.11
N SER A 209 -12.05 15.03 -4.95
CA SER A 209 -13.45 14.58 -4.81
C SER A 209 -13.62 13.10 -5.17
N GLU A 210 -12.72 12.55 -5.98
CA GLU A 210 -12.72 11.16 -6.42
C GLU A 210 -12.51 10.19 -5.24
N VAL A 211 -11.66 10.57 -4.27
CA VAL A 211 -11.18 9.69 -3.21
C VAL A 211 -11.83 9.93 -1.84
N ALA A 212 -12.41 11.11 -1.61
CA ALA A 212 -13.03 11.50 -0.35
C ALA A 212 -14.34 12.30 -0.57
N ASN A 213 -15.20 12.39 0.45
CA ASN A 213 -16.48 13.12 0.35
C ASN A 213 -16.33 14.65 0.49
N ILE A 214 -15.35 15.22 -0.20
CA ILE A 214 -15.25 16.66 -0.43
C ILE A 214 -15.73 16.98 -1.84
N SER A 215 -16.48 18.06 -2.01
CA SER A 215 -17.02 18.48 -3.30
C SER A 215 -16.77 19.95 -3.53
N PHE A 216 -16.50 20.33 -4.78
CA PHE A 216 -16.12 21.69 -5.16
C PHE A 216 -17.12 22.32 -6.13
N GLU A 217 -17.67 23.47 -5.76
CA GLU A 217 -18.64 24.21 -6.57
C GLU A 217 -18.03 25.51 -7.12
N ARG A 218 -17.93 25.60 -8.44
CA ARG A 218 -17.36 26.79 -9.11
C ARG A 218 -18.28 27.98 -8.99
N VAL A 219 -17.78 29.08 -8.45
CA VAL A 219 -18.45 30.39 -8.44
C VAL A 219 -18.01 31.19 -9.66
N ASN A 220 -18.98 31.85 -10.31
CA ASN A 220 -18.79 32.60 -11.55
C ASN A 220 -18.07 31.79 -12.66
N PRO A 221 -18.72 30.77 -13.24
CA PRO A 221 -18.08 29.83 -14.16
C PRO A 221 -17.52 30.48 -15.44
N ASP A 222 -17.96 31.68 -15.80
CA ASP A 222 -17.51 32.40 -16.99
C ASP A 222 -16.47 33.50 -16.68
N GLY A 223 -15.95 33.59 -15.45
CA GLY A 223 -15.01 34.65 -15.09
C GLY A 223 -14.35 34.52 -13.72
N PHE A 224 -13.92 35.67 -13.20
CA PHE A 224 -13.24 35.79 -11.91
C PHE A 224 -14.21 36.22 -10.81
N THR A 225 -13.91 35.88 -9.56
CA THR A 225 -14.71 36.21 -8.38
C THR A 225 -13.81 36.34 -7.17
N ASP A 226 -14.20 37.18 -6.21
CA ASP A 226 -13.61 37.22 -4.86
C ASP A 226 -14.58 36.64 -3.82
N ASP A 227 -15.71 36.05 -4.25
CA ASP A 227 -16.81 35.53 -3.41
C ASP A 227 -16.87 33.99 -3.49
N ALA A 228 -15.76 33.35 -3.13
CA ALA A 228 -15.67 31.89 -2.99
C ALA A 228 -14.80 31.55 -1.77
N THR A 229 -14.97 30.34 -1.23
CA THR A 229 -14.20 29.87 -0.07
C THR A 229 -12.73 29.67 -0.42
N ILE A 230 -12.43 29.07 -1.57
CA ILE A 230 -11.06 28.89 -2.08
C ILE A 230 -10.87 29.80 -3.30
N LEU A 231 -9.87 30.68 -3.28
CA LEU A 231 -9.50 31.48 -4.46
C LEU A 231 -8.11 31.13 -4.98
N PHE A 232 -8.03 30.87 -6.28
CA PHE A 232 -6.77 30.63 -6.99
C PHE A 232 -6.26 31.88 -7.68
N SER A 233 -4.96 32.15 -7.55
CA SER A 233 -4.28 33.32 -8.12
C SER A 233 -2.86 33.00 -8.56
N ASN A 234 -2.30 33.84 -9.44
CA ASN A 234 -0.88 33.83 -9.74
C ASN A 234 -0.18 34.98 -9.02
N TYR A 235 1.11 34.78 -8.74
CA TYR A 235 2.06 35.84 -8.44
C TYR A 235 3.40 35.56 -9.13
N HIS A 236 4.35 36.47 -9.01
CA HIS A 236 5.70 36.27 -9.54
C HIS A 236 6.76 36.70 -8.54
N SER A 237 7.65 35.78 -8.21
CA SER A 237 8.78 36.04 -7.32
C SER A 237 9.95 35.12 -7.63
N THR A 238 11.16 35.65 -7.48
CA THR A 238 12.42 34.90 -7.62
C THR A 238 13.21 34.86 -6.32
N THR A 239 12.63 35.31 -5.21
CA THR A 239 13.37 35.58 -3.95
C THR A 239 12.75 34.98 -2.69
N ASP A 240 11.47 34.59 -2.71
CA ASP A 240 10.84 33.89 -1.57
C ASP A 240 11.31 32.44 -1.42
N GLY A 241 11.79 31.84 -2.51
CA GLY A 241 12.16 30.42 -2.53
C GLY A 241 10.97 29.47 -2.63
N ALA A 242 9.75 29.97 -2.84
CA ALA A 242 8.53 29.18 -2.90
C ALA A 242 8.11 28.90 -4.37
N GLY A 243 7.67 27.67 -4.63
CA GLY A 243 7.10 27.27 -5.92
C GLY A 243 5.64 27.67 -6.06
N ALA A 244 4.91 27.60 -4.96
CA ALA A 244 3.55 28.06 -4.74
C ALA A 244 3.34 28.11 -3.21
N TYR A 245 2.17 28.56 -2.76
CA TYR A 245 1.76 28.41 -1.36
C TYR A 245 0.23 28.45 -1.25
N ALA A 246 -0.28 27.95 -0.13
CA ALA A 246 -1.69 28.02 0.22
C ALA A 246 -1.90 28.24 1.72
N TYR A 247 -3.11 28.66 2.08
CA TYR A 247 -3.53 28.80 3.47
C TYR A 247 -4.44 27.64 3.89
N TYR A 248 -4.22 27.14 5.11
CA TYR A 248 -5.05 26.09 5.67
C TYR A 248 -6.48 26.58 5.99
N PRO A 249 -7.50 25.70 5.86
CA PRO A 249 -8.82 25.96 6.43
C PRO A 249 -8.74 26.15 7.95
N GLY A 250 -9.53 27.10 8.50
CA GLY A 250 -9.61 27.32 9.95
C GLY A 250 -8.34 27.86 10.60
N SER A 251 -7.33 28.26 9.82
CA SER A 251 -6.10 28.80 10.38
C SER A 251 -6.28 30.25 10.83
N ALA A 252 -6.00 30.50 12.12
CA ALA A 252 -6.10 31.84 12.71
C ALA A 252 -5.13 32.86 12.07
N GLU A 253 -4.13 32.38 11.34
CA GLU A 253 -3.15 33.20 10.62
C GLU A 253 -3.65 33.67 9.24
N ALA A 254 -4.66 33.00 8.67
CA ALA A 254 -5.16 33.30 7.33
C ALA A 254 -6.32 34.31 7.31
N ASP A 255 -7.00 34.56 8.43
CA ASP A 255 -8.16 35.47 8.54
C ASP A 255 -9.18 35.32 7.37
N ALA A 256 -9.14 36.23 6.38
CA ALA A 256 -10.05 36.26 5.24
C ALA A 256 -9.54 35.49 4.01
N TYR A 257 -8.41 34.80 4.12
CA TYR A 257 -7.68 34.11 3.04
C TYR A 257 -7.59 32.59 3.26
N GLU A 258 -8.36 32.04 4.21
CA GLU A 258 -8.41 30.59 4.45
C GLU A 258 -8.70 29.84 3.15
N GLY A 259 -7.88 28.84 2.82
CA GLY A 259 -8.03 28.06 1.60
C GLY A 259 -7.45 28.69 0.34
N ASP A 260 -7.02 29.96 0.35
CA ASP A 260 -6.49 30.61 -0.85
C ASP A 260 -5.20 29.93 -1.34
N VAL A 261 -5.07 29.80 -2.67
CA VAL A 261 -3.94 29.17 -3.35
C VAL A 261 -3.25 30.17 -4.28
N TRP A 262 -1.94 30.28 -4.17
CA TRP A 262 -1.10 31.21 -4.90
C TRP A 262 0.01 30.48 -5.67
N LEU A 263 -0.04 30.54 -6.99
CA LEU A 263 0.91 29.88 -7.89
C LEU A 263 2.01 30.85 -8.32
N ASN A 264 3.29 30.52 -8.05
CA ASN A 264 4.40 31.35 -8.51
C ASN A 264 4.69 31.07 -9.98
N THR A 265 4.43 32.03 -10.85
CA THR A 265 4.67 31.94 -12.30
C THR A 265 6.14 31.77 -12.69
N ASN A 266 7.07 31.94 -11.75
CA ASN A 266 8.48 31.58 -11.95
C ASN A 266 8.71 30.05 -11.96
N SER A 267 7.84 29.29 -11.30
CA SER A 267 8.01 27.86 -11.03
C SER A 267 6.87 27.02 -11.63
N VAL A 268 5.64 27.55 -11.61
CA VAL A 268 4.44 26.94 -12.18
C VAL A 268 4.18 27.54 -13.56
N SER A 269 4.11 26.67 -14.56
CA SER A 269 3.84 27.03 -15.95
C SER A 269 2.48 27.71 -16.11
N THR A 270 2.40 28.70 -17.00
CA THR A 270 1.16 29.38 -17.38
C THR A 270 0.58 28.88 -18.71
N GLU A 271 1.30 27.99 -19.41
CA GLU A 271 0.95 27.54 -20.77
C GLU A 271 0.51 26.07 -20.79
N GLU A 272 1.25 25.19 -20.12
CA GLU A 272 0.99 23.75 -20.08
C GLU A 272 1.34 23.16 -18.71
N LEU A 273 0.41 22.39 -18.14
CA LEU A 273 0.56 21.69 -16.85
C LEU A 273 0.15 20.22 -17.02
N PRO A 274 0.85 19.44 -17.87
CA PRO A 274 0.52 18.04 -18.08
C PRO A 274 0.68 17.25 -16.78
N THR A 275 -0.14 16.22 -16.60
CA THR A 275 0.00 15.27 -15.50
C THR A 275 1.42 14.68 -15.45
N GLY A 276 1.94 14.43 -14.25
CA GLY A 276 3.31 13.97 -14.03
C GLY A 276 4.39 15.07 -14.11
N SER A 277 4.01 16.32 -14.43
CA SER A 277 4.91 17.48 -14.38
C SER A 277 4.95 18.15 -13.01
N TYR A 278 6.04 18.84 -12.71
CA TYR A 278 6.16 19.66 -11.49
C TYR A 278 5.03 20.69 -11.35
N SER A 279 4.60 21.32 -12.45
CA SER A 279 3.54 22.33 -12.39
C SER A 279 2.18 21.72 -12.02
N HIS A 280 1.87 20.51 -12.52
CA HIS A 280 0.66 19.80 -12.11
C HIS A 280 0.75 19.35 -10.64
N PHE A 281 1.88 18.77 -10.25
CA PHE A 281 2.18 18.37 -8.88
C PHE A 281 2.06 19.53 -7.90
N ALA A 282 2.59 20.71 -8.21
CA ALA A 282 2.51 21.88 -7.35
C ALA A 282 1.05 22.31 -7.12
N VAL A 283 0.19 22.27 -8.16
CA VAL A 283 -1.25 22.56 -7.98
C VAL A 283 -1.91 21.52 -7.08
N MET A 284 -1.59 20.23 -7.27
CA MET A 284 -2.09 19.15 -6.42
C MET A 284 -1.68 19.37 -4.95
N HIS A 285 -0.41 19.62 -4.71
CA HIS A 285 0.16 19.90 -3.39
C HIS A 285 -0.54 21.07 -2.68
N GLU A 286 -0.67 22.23 -3.35
CA GLU A 286 -1.29 23.40 -2.73
C GLU A 286 -2.79 23.24 -2.47
N VAL A 287 -3.50 22.49 -3.34
CA VAL A 287 -4.88 22.10 -3.05
C VAL A 287 -4.94 21.24 -1.79
N GLY A 288 -3.95 20.37 -1.55
CA GLY A 288 -3.80 19.60 -0.32
C GLY A 288 -3.79 20.48 0.93
N HIS A 289 -2.99 21.54 0.93
CA HIS A 289 -2.99 22.54 2.01
C HIS A 289 -4.34 23.25 2.14
N ALA A 290 -4.94 23.68 1.03
CA ALA A 290 -6.24 24.35 1.02
C ALA A 290 -7.40 23.47 1.50
N VAL A 291 -7.20 22.15 1.58
CA VAL A 291 -8.16 21.19 2.17
C VAL A 291 -7.67 20.59 3.49
N GLY A 292 -6.59 21.10 4.08
CA GLY A 292 -6.17 20.77 5.45
C GLY A 292 -5.08 19.71 5.60
N LEU A 293 -4.43 19.28 4.51
CA LEU A 293 -3.25 18.43 4.59
C LEU A 293 -1.99 19.27 4.83
N ALA A 294 -1.20 18.93 5.83
CA ALA A 294 0.11 19.52 6.09
C ALA A 294 1.23 18.71 5.41
N HIS A 295 2.44 19.27 5.38
CA HIS A 295 3.63 18.47 5.07
C HIS A 295 3.77 17.32 6.09
N PRO A 296 4.31 16.14 5.68
CA PRO A 296 4.55 15.03 6.58
C PRO A 296 5.46 15.35 7.77
N GLY A 297 6.38 16.31 7.61
CA GLY A 297 7.25 16.80 8.67
C GLY A 297 7.20 18.33 8.80
N ASP A 298 7.84 18.85 9.84
CA ASP A 298 7.83 20.29 10.15
C ASP A 298 8.94 21.03 9.37
N TYR A 299 8.72 21.19 8.07
CA TYR A 299 9.56 21.98 7.18
C TYR A 299 8.70 22.86 6.27
N ASN A 300 9.27 23.99 5.83
CA ASN A 300 8.61 24.88 4.89
C ASN A 300 9.64 25.65 4.06
N ALA A 301 9.37 25.83 2.76
CA ALA A 301 10.24 26.57 1.87
C ALA A 301 10.36 28.04 2.29
N GLY A 302 11.53 28.63 2.09
CA GLY A 302 11.74 30.04 2.40
C GLY A 302 13.12 30.56 1.99
N PRO A 303 13.35 31.88 2.05
CA PRO A 303 14.58 32.49 1.58
C PRO A 303 15.80 31.99 2.36
N GLY A 304 16.71 31.29 1.66
CA GLY A 304 17.94 30.77 2.25
C GLY A 304 17.77 29.57 3.19
N VAL A 305 16.57 28.99 3.26
CA VAL A 305 16.30 27.75 3.98
C VAL A 305 16.72 26.58 3.11
N ARG A 306 17.57 25.69 3.65
CA ARG A 306 17.96 24.45 2.98
C ARG A 306 17.22 23.30 3.65
N ILE A 307 16.29 22.70 2.91
CA ILE A 307 15.51 21.53 3.33
C ILE A 307 16.12 20.30 2.67
N THR A 308 16.38 19.26 3.45
CA THR A 308 16.94 17.98 2.99
C THR A 308 16.30 16.84 3.75
N TYR A 309 16.10 15.72 3.07
CA TYR A 309 15.49 14.52 3.64
C TYR A 309 16.19 14.07 4.93
N ASP A 310 17.52 14.00 4.91
CA ASP A 310 18.30 13.54 6.08
C ASP A 310 18.04 14.36 7.35
N ASP A 311 17.83 15.66 7.20
CA ASP A 311 17.73 16.61 8.31
C ASP A 311 16.27 16.92 8.71
N HIS A 312 15.30 16.72 7.81
CA HIS A 312 13.92 17.21 7.99
C HIS A 312 12.84 16.13 7.84
N ALA A 313 13.11 15.03 7.15
CA ALA A 313 12.15 13.93 7.07
C ALA A 313 12.07 13.20 8.42
N GLN A 314 10.85 13.12 8.97
CA GLN A 314 10.61 12.52 10.28
C GLN A 314 10.55 10.98 10.24
N PHE A 315 10.15 10.43 9.11
CA PHE A 315 10.00 8.98 8.90
C PHE A 315 10.37 8.63 7.45
N ARG A 316 10.68 7.34 7.21
CA ARG A 316 11.24 6.92 5.93
C ARG A 316 10.34 7.22 4.74
N GLN A 317 9.03 7.09 4.94
CA GLN A 317 8.00 7.28 3.93
C GLN A 317 7.59 8.76 3.71
N ASP A 318 8.28 9.71 4.32
CA ASP A 318 8.15 11.13 3.93
C ASP A 318 8.85 11.34 2.57
N THR A 319 8.18 10.88 1.51
CA THR A 319 8.60 11.02 0.12
C THR A 319 7.39 11.13 -0.80
N GLN A 320 7.61 11.62 -2.01
CA GLN A 320 6.58 11.79 -3.06
C GLN A 320 5.95 10.47 -3.51
N GLN A 321 6.60 9.32 -3.26
CA GLN A 321 6.01 8.01 -3.46
C GLN A 321 4.79 7.76 -2.55
N TYR A 322 4.75 8.35 -1.35
CA TYR A 322 3.69 8.09 -0.37
C TYR A 322 2.72 9.26 -0.22
N SER A 323 3.19 10.49 -0.45
CA SER A 323 2.38 11.70 -0.31
C SER A 323 2.83 12.80 -1.26
N VAL A 324 1.89 13.42 -1.97
CA VAL A 324 2.16 14.63 -2.75
C VAL A 324 2.50 15.83 -1.88
N MET A 325 2.27 15.74 -0.56
CA MET A 325 2.66 16.76 0.43
C MET A 325 4.15 16.70 0.80
N SER A 326 4.90 15.70 0.35
CA SER A 326 6.35 15.62 0.63
C SER A 326 7.19 16.44 -0.35
N TYR A 327 8.27 17.04 0.15
CA TYR A 327 9.28 17.71 -0.68
C TYR A 327 10.34 16.75 -1.23
N PHE A 328 10.36 15.50 -0.77
CA PHE A 328 11.48 14.59 -1.01
C PHE A 328 11.16 13.56 -2.09
N ASP A 329 12.09 13.38 -3.00
CA ASP A 329 12.05 12.33 -4.01
C ASP A 329 12.28 10.97 -3.33
N GLU A 330 11.61 9.92 -3.78
CA GLU A 330 11.71 8.57 -3.21
C GLU A 330 13.14 8.01 -3.21
N SER A 331 13.99 8.44 -4.14
CA SER A 331 15.41 8.06 -4.17
C SER A 331 16.21 8.60 -2.97
N ASN A 332 15.67 9.57 -2.24
CA ASN A 332 16.24 10.04 -0.98
C ASN A 332 16.07 9.01 0.14
N ALA A 333 14.98 8.25 0.15
CA ALA A 333 14.73 7.19 1.12
C ALA A 333 15.41 5.86 0.70
N ASP A 334 15.37 5.53 -0.59
CA ASP A 334 16.08 4.38 -1.16
C ASP A 334 16.51 4.70 -2.59
N SER A 335 17.83 4.72 -2.83
CA SER A 335 18.42 5.00 -4.13
C SER A 335 18.03 4.04 -5.26
N ASN A 336 17.40 2.89 -4.95
CA ASN A 336 16.85 1.96 -5.94
C ASN A 336 15.42 2.30 -6.34
N LEU A 337 14.77 3.24 -5.66
CA LEU A 337 13.47 3.79 -6.03
C LEU A 337 13.65 5.00 -6.94
N GLY A 338 12.60 5.33 -7.68
CA GLY A 338 12.63 6.41 -8.66
C GLY A 338 11.69 6.14 -9.83
N TYR A 339 10.62 6.92 -9.97
CA TYR A 339 9.78 6.87 -11.18
C TYR A 339 10.13 7.95 -12.23
N GLY A 340 11.06 8.87 -11.91
CA GLY A 340 11.64 9.79 -12.90
C GLY A 340 10.72 10.93 -13.37
N GLY A 341 9.67 11.21 -12.59
CA GLY A 341 8.69 12.27 -12.79
C GLY A 341 8.07 12.67 -11.44
N PHE A 342 6.90 13.32 -11.47
CA PHE A 342 6.11 13.58 -10.26
C PHE A 342 4.86 12.69 -10.25
N PRO A 343 4.23 12.48 -9.09
CA PRO A 343 2.95 11.76 -9.01
C PRO A 343 1.89 12.31 -9.98
N ASP A 344 1.21 11.40 -10.66
CA ASP A 344 0.10 11.68 -11.57
C ASP A 344 -1.25 11.76 -10.83
N THR A 345 -1.33 11.17 -9.64
CA THR A 345 -2.50 11.19 -8.76
C THR A 345 -2.09 11.52 -7.32
N LEU A 346 -3.08 11.68 -6.44
CA LEU A 346 -2.86 11.60 -5.01
C LEU A 346 -2.24 10.24 -4.64
N MET A 347 -1.39 10.24 -3.62
CA MET A 347 -0.64 9.06 -3.18
C MET A 347 -1.27 8.44 -1.91
N PRO A 348 -0.88 7.22 -1.48
CA PRO A 348 -1.68 6.44 -0.53
C PRO A 348 -1.93 7.15 0.81
N LEU A 349 -0.96 7.92 1.32
CA LEU A 349 -1.13 8.66 2.57
C LEU A 349 -2.07 9.86 2.40
N ASP A 350 -2.01 10.54 1.25
CA ASP A 350 -2.91 11.67 0.96
C ASP A 350 -4.36 11.19 0.93
N ILE A 351 -4.62 10.09 0.22
CA ILE A 351 -5.96 9.50 0.09
C ILE A 351 -6.48 9.12 1.47
N LEU A 352 -5.70 8.40 2.27
CA LEU A 352 -6.12 7.98 3.60
C LEU A 352 -6.36 9.17 4.54
N ALA A 353 -5.50 10.21 4.49
CA ALA A 353 -5.67 11.42 5.28
C ALA A 353 -6.93 12.20 4.88
N LEU A 354 -7.21 12.33 3.59
CA LEU A 354 -8.43 12.97 3.09
C LEU A 354 -9.70 12.21 3.50
N GLN A 355 -9.65 10.88 3.46
CA GLN A 355 -10.75 10.04 3.91
C GLN A 355 -10.97 10.16 5.42
N GLN A 356 -9.91 10.36 6.21
CA GLN A 356 -10.03 10.65 7.64
C GLN A 356 -10.63 12.04 7.90
N LEU A 357 -10.33 13.05 7.07
CA LEU A 357 -10.91 14.38 7.19
C LEU A 357 -12.39 14.43 6.77
N TYR A 358 -12.71 13.87 5.60
CA TYR A 358 -13.98 14.11 4.92
C TYR A 358 -14.86 12.87 4.76
N GLY A 359 -14.34 11.69 5.10
CA GLY A 359 -15.00 10.40 4.85
C GLY A 359 -14.70 9.86 3.46
N VAL A 360 -14.84 8.54 3.31
CA VAL A 360 -14.56 7.79 2.08
C VAL A 360 -15.62 8.04 1.01
N ASN A 361 -15.21 8.33 -0.23
CA ASN A 361 -16.13 8.35 -1.37
C ASN A 361 -16.41 6.94 -1.87
N THR A 362 -17.61 6.43 -1.56
CA THR A 362 -18.03 5.06 -1.91
C THR A 362 -18.79 4.96 -3.23
N THR A 363 -18.70 5.98 -4.10
CA THR A 363 -19.43 6.02 -5.39
C THR A 363 -18.52 6.04 -6.61
N THR A 364 -17.28 6.48 -6.44
CA THR A 364 -16.28 6.49 -7.50
C THR A 364 -15.95 5.06 -7.91
N ARG A 365 -16.22 4.73 -9.18
CA ARG A 365 -15.86 3.44 -9.78
C ARG A 365 -16.42 2.21 -9.03
N ALA A 366 -17.58 2.35 -8.38
CA ALA A 366 -18.22 1.28 -7.63
C ALA A 366 -18.77 0.07 -8.46
N ASP A 367 -18.45 0.01 -9.76
CA ASP A 367 -18.79 -1.05 -10.70
C ASP A 367 -17.47 -1.59 -11.30
N ASP A 368 -17.47 -2.79 -11.90
CA ASP A 368 -16.28 -3.43 -12.49
C ASP A 368 -15.43 -2.49 -13.37
N THR A 369 -14.22 -2.23 -12.90
CA THR A 369 -13.24 -1.34 -13.50
C THR A 369 -11.99 -2.10 -13.95
N VAL A 370 -11.52 -1.79 -15.15
CA VAL A 370 -10.21 -2.22 -15.65
C VAL A 370 -9.27 -1.02 -15.62
N TYR A 371 -8.16 -1.17 -14.91
CA TYR A 371 -7.04 -0.25 -14.86
C TYR A 371 -5.90 -0.78 -15.74
N GLY A 372 -5.14 0.12 -16.35
CA GLY A 372 -4.00 -0.24 -17.18
C GLY A 372 -4.33 -0.35 -18.66
N TYR A 373 -3.92 -1.43 -19.31
CA TYR A 373 -4.30 -1.68 -20.70
C TYR A 373 -5.76 -2.11 -20.80
N ASN A 374 -6.45 -1.74 -21.89
CA ASN A 374 -7.88 -2.00 -22.06
C ASN A 374 -8.77 -1.32 -20.99
N SER A 375 -8.28 -0.22 -20.42
CA SER A 375 -8.95 0.50 -19.34
C SER A 375 -10.33 1.01 -19.72
N ASN A 376 -11.26 0.93 -18.77
CA ASN A 376 -12.55 1.64 -18.83
C ASN A 376 -12.61 2.82 -17.84
N ALA A 377 -11.58 3.03 -17.03
CA ALA A 377 -11.41 4.20 -16.17
C ALA A 377 -10.96 5.44 -16.96
N GLY A 378 -10.13 5.25 -18.01
CA GLY A 378 -9.63 6.32 -18.88
C GLY A 378 -8.59 7.24 -18.23
N GLY A 379 -8.07 8.19 -19.01
CA GLY A 379 -7.10 9.19 -18.54
C GLY A 379 -5.81 8.54 -18.01
N VAL A 380 -5.38 8.95 -16.81
CA VAL A 380 -4.15 8.44 -16.16
C VAL A 380 -4.19 6.94 -15.86
N TYR A 381 -5.38 6.34 -15.88
CA TYR A 381 -5.60 4.92 -15.65
C TYR A 381 -5.63 4.10 -16.94
N ASP A 382 -5.49 4.72 -18.12
CA ASP A 382 -5.35 4.03 -19.42
C ASP A 382 -3.90 4.08 -19.91
N PHE A 383 -3.17 2.98 -19.72
CA PHE A 383 -1.75 2.90 -20.05
C PHE A 383 -1.48 2.84 -21.55
N SER A 384 -2.52 2.77 -22.39
CA SER A 384 -2.40 2.95 -23.83
C SER A 384 -2.31 4.42 -24.25
N GLU A 385 -2.75 5.36 -23.41
CA GLU A 385 -2.61 6.81 -23.62
C GLU A 385 -1.23 7.32 -23.18
N GLY A 386 -0.60 6.65 -22.22
CA GLY A 386 0.75 6.92 -21.76
C GLY A 386 1.00 6.22 -20.43
N MET A 387 2.23 5.74 -20.21
CA MET A 387 2.55 5.11 -18.93
C MET A 387 2.75 6.21 -17.87
N PRO A 388 2.00 6.18 -16.75
CA PRO A 388 2.13 7.16 -15.69
C PRO A 388 3.49 7.04 -15.00
N SER A 389 3.97 8.17 -14.50
CA SER A 389 5.16 8.24 -13.66
C SER A 389 4.88 7.55 -12.33
N ALA A 390 3.84 7.97 -11.61
CA ALA A 390 3.39 7.29 -10.41
C ALA A 390 1.90 7.54 -10.16
N LEU A 391 1.16 6.50 -9.76
CA LEU A 391 -0.25 6.65 -9.41
C LEU A 391 -0.67 5.75 -8.24
N THR A 392 -1.78 6.11 -7.63
CA THR A 392 -2.50 5.29 -6.67
C THR A 392 -3.93 5.07 -7.12
N ILE A 393 -4.36 3.81 -7.15
CA ILE A 393 -5.74 3.44 -7.48
C ILE A 393 -6.60 3.56 -6.23
N TRP A 394 -7.59 4.44 -6.26
CA TRP A 394 -8.76 4.36 -5.38
C TRP A 394 -9.91 3.68 -6.14
N ASP A 395 -10.57 2.72 -5.51
CA ASP A 395 -11.77 2.09 -6.06
C ASP A 395 -12.77 1.84 -4.91
N ALA A 396 -14.04 2.18 -5.13
CA ALA A 396 -15.10 2.01 -4.13
C ALA A 396 -15.69 0.59 -4.11
N GLY A 397 -15.37 -0.24 -5.10
CA GLY A 397 -15.72 -1.64 -5.19
C GLY A 397 -16.17 -2.06 -6.58
N GLY A 398 -16.36 -3.36 -6.77
CA GLY A 398 -16.59 -3.92 -8.08
C GLY A 398 -15.93 -5.29 -8.13
N ASN A 399 -15.76 -5.83 -9.32
CA ASN A 399 -14.79 -6.88 -9.56
C ASN A 399 -13.74 -6.34 -10.55
N ASP A 400 -12.68 -5.79 -10.00
CA ASP A 400 -11.78 -4.89 -10.69
C ASP A 400 -10.52 -5.61 -11.15
N THR A 401 -9.85 -5.06 -12.17
CA THR A 401 -8.69 -5.69 -12.80
C THR A 401 -7.57 -4.69 -13.06
N ILE A 402 -6.35 -5.00 -12.62
CA ILE A 402 -5.13 -4.38 -13.17
C ILE A 402 -4.67 -5.20 -14.38
N ASP A 403 -4.72 -4.62 -15.57
CA ASP A 403 -4.39 -5.28 -16.83
C ASP A 403 -3.07 -4.76 -17.39
N MET A 404 -2.01 -5.59 -17.32
CA MET A 404 -0.69 -5.33 -17.89
C MET A 404 -0.45 -6.07 -19.21
N SER A 405 -1.51 -6.58 -19.85
CA SER A 405 -1.44 -7.44 -21.03
C SER A 405 -0.79 -6.78 -22.25
N GLY A 406 -0.82 -5.44 -22.32
CA GLY A 406 -0.21 -4.63 -23.38
C GLY A 406 1.26 -4.29 -23.18
N ALA A 407 1.89 -4.66 -22.05
CA ALA A 407 3.27 -4.30 -21.72
C ALA A 407 4.35 -5.07 -22.52
N GLY A 408 3.95 -5.94 -23.44
CA GLY A 408 4.90 -6.74 -24.24
C GLY A 408 5.58 -7.81 -23.39
N LYS A 409 6.93 -7.86 -23.39
CA LYS A 409 7.73 -8.83 -22.60
C LYS A 409 8.44 -8.20 -21.40
N VAL A 410 7.92 -7.08 -20.92
CA VAL A 410 8.47 -6.40 -19.74
C VAL A 410 7.96 -7.14 -18.52
N ASN A 411 8.83 -7.58 -17.63
CA ASN A 411 8.41 -8.20 -16.37
C ASN A 411 7.62 -7.21 -15.52
N GLN A 412 6.48 -7.64 -15.01
CA GLN A 412 5.64 -6.90 -14.08
C GLN A 412 5.81 -7.45 -12.67
N MET A 413 5.66 -6.59 -11.68
CA MET A 413 5.50 -6.97 -10.29
C MET A 413 4.23 -6.30 -9.81
N ILE A 414 3.14 -7.07 -9.73
CA ILE A 414 1.81 -6.57 -9.40
C ILE A 414 1.45 -7.09 -8.02
N SER A 415 1.12 -6.19 -7.10
CA SER A 415 0.57 -6.51 -5.79
C SER A 415 -0.82 -5.93 -5.67
N LEU A 416 -1.79 -6.79 -5.34
CA LEU A 416 -3.19 -6.41 -5.08
C LEU A 416 -3.43 -6.04 -3.61
N ILE A 417 -2.37 -5.99 -2.80
CA ILE A 417 -2.42 -5.61 -1.39
C ILE A 417 -2.48 -4.08 -1.30
N ASP A 418 -3.43 -3.56 -0.54
CA ASP A 418 -3.59 -2.13 -0.34
C ASP A 418 -2.39 -1.51 0.39
N GLY A 419 -2.03 -0.28 0.02
CA GLY A 419 -0.85 0.41 0.52
C GLY A 419 0.49 -0.17 0.08
N SER A 420 0.50 -1.26 -0.70
CA SER A 420 1.70 -1.81 -1.32
C SER A 420 1.95 -1.21 -2.70
N PHE A 421 3.21 -1.26 -3.14
CA PHE A 421 3.63 -0.74 -4.44
C PHE A 421 3.96 -1.87 -5.41
N SER A 422 3.61 -1.64 -6.67
CA SER A 422 3.86 -2.50 -7.82
C SER A 422 4.88 -1.83 -8.75
N ASN A 423 5.64 -2.65 -9.48
CA ASN A 423 6.53 -2.22 -10.56
C ASN A 423 5.86 -2.57 -11.90
N VAL A 424 5.33 -1.57 -12.59
CA VAL A 424 4.56 -1.77 -13.82
C VAL A 424 5.11 -0.97 -15.00
N GLY A 425 5.04 -1.56 -16.19
CA GLY A 425 5.51 -0.92 -17.43
C GLY A 425 7.01 -0.62 -17.47
N GLY A 426 7.80 -1.21 -16.56
CA GLY A 426 9.23 -0.95 -16.40
C GLY A 426 9.56 0.19 -15.43
N GLY A 427 8.56 0.81 -14.80
CA GLY A 427 8.75 1.72 -13.67
C GLY A 427 9.05 0.96 -12.37
N LEU A 428 9.59 1.69 -11.38
CA LEU A 428 9.92 1.17 -10.06
C LEU A 428 8.96 1.79 -9.05
N SER A 429 8.20 0.94 -8.36
CA SER A 429 7.22 1.29 -7.34
C SER A 429 6.25 2.40 -7.77
N ASN A 430 5.81 2.34 -9.03
CA ASN A 430 5.06 3.40 -9.69
C ASN A 430 3.54 3.22 -9.67
N LEU A 431 3.03 2.12 -9.11
CA LEU A 431 1.60 1.88 -8.95
C LEU A 431 1.31 1.41 -7.53
N ALA A 432 0.44 2.11 -6.82
CA ALA A 432 -0.08 1.68 -5.53
C ALA A 432 -1.60 1.46 -5.59
N ILE A 433 -2.11 0.71 -4.62
CA ILE A 433 -3.54 0.64 -4.32
C ILE A 433 -3.76 1.43 -3.03
N ALA A 434 -4.75 2.32 -3.00
CA ALA A 434 -5.08 3.11 -1.83
C ALA A 434 -5.50 2.20 -0.67
N TYR A 435 -5.21 2.61 0.57
CA TYR A 435 -5.61 1.87 1.75
C TYR A 435 -7.13 1.59 1.77
N ASN A 436 -7.51 0.36 2.09
CA ASN A 436 -8.87 -0.16 2.10
C ASN A 436 -9.59 -0.24 0.73
N ALA A 437 -8.93 0.12 -0.38
CA ALA A 437 -9.43 -0.24 -1.70
C ALA A 437 -9.13 -1.73 -1.96
N VAL A 438 -10.01 -2.40 -2.70
CA VAL A 438 -9.85 -3.81 -3.07
C VAL A 438 -9.83 -3.90 -4.57
N ILE A 439 -8.83 -4.60 -5.10
CA ILE A 439 -8.76 -5.01 -6.50
C ILE A 439 -8.67 -6.53 -6.51
N GLU A 440 -9.56 -7.19 -7.23
CA GLU A 440 -9.68 -8.65 -7.19
C GLU A 440 -8.80 -9.35 -8.22
N ASN A 441 -8.50 -8.70 -9.34
CA ASN A 441 -7.92 -9.38 -10.48
C ASN A 441 -6.66 -8.68 -11.01
N ALA A 442 -5.76 -9.49 -11.57
CA ALA A 442 -4.58 -9.00 -12.26
C ALA A 442 -4.27 -9.86 -13.49
N ILE A 443 -3.83 -9.19 -14.55
CA ILE A 443 -3.35 -9.81 -15.77
C ILE A 443 -1.92 -9.33 -16.01
N GLY A 444 -0.99 -10.28 -16.08
CA GLY A 444 0.41 -10.05 -16.44
C GLY A 444 0.60 -9.66 -17.90
N SER A 445 1.85 -9.51 -18.27
CA SER A 445 2.34 -9.18 -19.59
C SER A 445 2.58 -10.46 -20.42
N GLY A 446 3.67 -10.50 -21.19
CA GLY A 446 4.26 -11.70 -21.79
C GLY A 446 5.74 -11.87 -21.40
N GLY A 447 6.14 -11.21 -20.32
CA GLY A 447 7.43 -11.36 -19.63
C GLY A 447 7.31 -12.33 -18.45
N ASN A 448 8.32 -12.38 -17.59
CA ASN A 448 8.26 -13.20 -16.38
C ASN A 448 7.71 -12.34 -15.25
N ASP A 449 6.43 -12.50 -14.95
CA ASP A 449 5.71 -11.62 -14.05
C ASP A 449 5.58 -12.21 -12.64
N THR A 450 5.60 -11.35 -11.64
CA THR A 450 5.24 -11.70 -10.26
C THR A 450 3.90 -11.02 -9.94
N ILE A 451 2.88 -11.80 -9.60
CA ILE A 451 1.55 -11.30 -9.27
C ILE A 451 1.15 -11.83 -7.89
N ILE A 452 0.84 -10.92 -6.98
CA ILE A 452 0.50 -11.20 -5.59
C ILE A 452 -0.94 -10.73 -5.35
N GLY A 453 -1.82 -11.65 -5.01
CA GLY A 453 -3.20 -11.44 -4.59
C GLY A 453 -3.29 -10.90 -3.16
N ASN A 454 -4.51 -10.70 -2.68
CA ASN A 454 -4.80 -10.18 -1.36
C ASN A 454 -5.59 -11.22 -0.54
N ALA A 455 -6.45 -10.79 0.39
CA ALA A 455 -7.27 -11.70 1.20
C ALA A 455 -8.67 -11.96 0.59
N ALA A 456 -8.97 -11.37 -0.57
CA ALA A 456 -10.20 -11.59 -1.31
C ALA A 456 -10.04 -12.70 -2.34
N GLY A 457 -11.14 -13.23 -2.88
CA GLY A 457 -11.07 -14.21 -3.95
C GLY A 457 -10.55 -13.57 -5.25
N ASN A 458 -9.33 -13.93 -5.66
CA ASN A 458 -8.65 -13.30 -6.78
C ASN A 458 -8.69 -14.12 -8.08
N THR A 459 -8.65 -13.45 -9.24
CA THR A 459 -8.25 -14.09 -10.52
C THR A 459 -6.93 -13.51 -11.01
N LEU A 460 -5.88 -14.34 -11.01
CA LEU A 460 -4.54 -13.95 -11.41
C LEU A 460 -4.14 -14.70 -12.69
N THR A 461 -3.69 -13.98 -13.72
CA THR A 461 -3.28 -14.58 -15.00
C THR A 461 -1.88 -14.11 -15.41
N GLY A 462 -0.90 -15.01 -15.50
CA GLY A 462 0.48 -14.70 -15.90
C GLY A 462 0.66 -14.53 -17.43
N LYS A 463 0.01 -15.41 -18.18
CA LYS A 463 -0.02 -15.51 -19.67
C LYS A 463 1.19 -16.22 -20.27
N ALA A 464 2.31 -15.55 -20.47
CA ALA A 464 3.43 -16.13 -21.18
C ALA A 464 4.72 -15.63 -20.57
N GLY A 465 5.69 -16.52 -20.38
CA GLY A 465 6.83 -16.24 -19.52
C GLY A 465 6.84 -17.20 -18.35
N ASN A 466 7.87 -17.15 -17.52
CA ASN A 466 7.93 -17.96 -16.32
C ASN A 466 7.40 -17.11 -15.17
N ASP A 467 6.12 -17.26 -14.86
CA ASP A 467 5.38 -16.38 -13.98
C ASP A 467 5.35 -16.93 -12.54
N THR A 468 5.24 -16.03 -11.56
CA THR A 468 5.00 -16.37 -10.15
C THR A 468 3.67 -15.76 -9.72
N LEU A 469 2.68 -16.60 -9.40
CA LEU A 469 1.35 -16.18 -8.97
C LEU A 469 1.10 -16.65 -7.53
N ILE A 470 0.72 -15.73 -6.66
CA ILE A 470 0.45 -16.02 -5.23
C ILE A 470 -0.95 -15.50 -4.91
N GLY A 471 -1.89 -16.38 -4.54
CA GLY A 471 -3.28 -16.02 -4.20
C GLY A 471 -3.42 -15.39 -2.81
N ASN A 472 -2.59 -15.81 -1.86
CA ASN A 472 -2.65 -15.45 -0.43
C ASN A 472 -3.88 -16.01 0.27
N GLY A 473 -4.96 -15.24 0.43
CA GLY A 473 -6.15 -15.71 1.12
C GLY A 473 -7.37 -15.45 0.28
N GLY A 474 -8.35 -16.36 0.30
CA GLY A 474 -9.53 -16.17 -0.52
C GLY A 474 -10.02 -17.46 -1.12
N LYS A 475 -10.47 -17.39 -2.36
CA LYS A 475 -10.84 -18.55 -3.18
C LYS A 475 -10.38 -18.18 -4.57
N ASP A 476 -9.15 -18.55 -4.86
CA ASP A 476 -8.40 -17.89 -5.90
C ASP A 476 -8.39 -18.74 -7.16
N LYS A 477 -8.21 -18.07 -8.29
CA LYS A 477 -8.05 -18.68 -9.58
C LYS A 477 -6.74 -18.21 -10.19
N LEU A 478 -5.75 -19.08 -10.19
CA LEU A 478 -4.41 -18.79 -10.69
C LEU A 478 -4.21 -19.50 -12.02
N ILE A 479 -3.78 -18.75 -13.04
CA ILE A 479 -3.58 -19.24 -14.40
C ILE A 479 -2.17 -18.83 -14.84
N GLY A 480 -1.23 -19.77 -14.86
CA GLY A 480 0.16 -19.53 -15.29
C GLY A 480 0.20 -19.16 -16.77
N GLY A 481 -0.06 -20.12 -17.65
CA GLY A 481 -0.15 -19.89 -19.09
C GLY A 481 0.88 -20.69 -19.85
N ASN A 482 1.79 -20.02 -20.57
CA ASN A 482 2.91 -20.69 -21.25
C ASN A 482 4.22 -20.30 -20.57
N GLY A 483 5.04 -21.28 -20.23
CA GLY A 483 6.33 -21.10 -19.57
C GLY A 483 6.41 -22.00 -18.36
N HIS A 484 7.45 -21.85 -17.55
CA HIS A 484 7.61 -22.60 -16.31
C HIS A 484 7.10 -21.75 -15.16
N ASP A 485 5.86 -21.97 -14.77
CA ASP A 485 5.14 -21.12 -13.84
C ASP A 485 5.19 -21.66 -12.41
N THR A 486 5.15 -20.76 -11.42
CA THR A 486 5.02 -21.09 -10.01
C THR A 486 3.72 -20.50 -9.47
N LEU A 487 2.79 -21.35 -9.07
CA LEU A 487 1.47 -20.97 -8.57
C LEU A 487 1.31 -21.41 -7.12
N ARG A 488 0.89 -20.49 -6.24
CA ARG A 488 0.58 -20.77 -4.83
C ARG A 488 -0.81 -20.24 -4.49
N GLY A 489 -1.76 -21.11 -4.17
CA GLY A 489 -3.12 -20.74 -3.78
C GLY A 489 -3.12 -19.99 -2.46
N GLY A 490 -2.64 -20.65 -1.41
CA GLY A 490 -2.55 -20.07 -0.07
C GLY A 490 -3.64 -20.61 0.81
N SER A 491 -4.47 -19.76 1.42
CA SER A 491 -5.62 -20.21 2.20
C SER A 491 -6.90 -20.01 1.41
N GLY A 492 -7.68 -21.05 1.20
CA GLY A 492 -8.82 -20.95 0.31
C GLY A 492 -9.31 -22.27 -0.22
N SER A 493 -10.29 -22.23 -1.11
CA SER A 493 -10.53 -23.37 -2.00
C SER A 493 -10.20 -22.86 -3.38
N ASP A 494 -8.98 -23.16 -3.82
CA ASP A 494 -8.34 -22.49 -4.93
C ASP A 494 -8.37 -23.36 -6.19
N VAL A 495 -8.22 -22.70 -7.34
CA VAL A 495 -8.09 -23.35 -8.64
C VAL A 495 -6.80 -22.89 -9.28
N LEU A 496 -5.82 -23.78 -9.32
CA LEU A 496 -4.53 -23.52 -9.94
C LEU A 496 -4.48 -24.21 -11.29
N LYS A 497 -4.02 -23.50 -12.32
CA LYS A 497 -3.78 -24.03 -13.65
C LYS A 497 -2.40 -23.61 -14.13
N GLY A 498 -1.46 -24.56 -14.21
CA GLY A 498 -0.10 -24.32 -14.69
C GLY A 498 -0.13 -23.90 -16.16
N GLY A 499 -0.47 -24.83 -17.04
CA GLY A 499 -0.67 -24.53 -18.45
C GLY A 499 0.27 -25.32 -19.34
N ALA A 500 1.28 -24.69 -19.93
CA ALA A 500 2.23 -25.35 -20.81
C ALA A 500 3.66 -25.01 -20.38
N GLY A 501 4.48 -26.04 -20.18
CA GLY A 501 5.79 -25.95 -19.56
C GLY A 501 5.79 -26.75 -18.27
N ASP A 502 6.97 -26.91 -17.67
CA ASP A 502 7.13 -27.64 -16.41
C ASP A 502 6.79 -26.68 -15.26
N ASP A 503 5.60 -26.84 -14.68
CA ASP A 503 5.01 -25.92 -13.70
C ASP A 503 5.16 -26.44 -12.27
N THR A 504 5.13 -25.52 -11.30
CA THR A 504 5.06 -25.84 -9.86
C THR A 504 3.77 -25.28 -9.27
N LEU A 505 2.89 -26.14 -8.78
CA LEU A 505 1.60 -25.78 -8.19
C LEU A 505 1.56 -26.20 -6.72
N ASP A 506 1.15 -25.27 -5.86
CA ASP A 506 0.96 -25.48 -4.42
C ASP A 506 -0.43 -24.93 -4.01
N GLY A 507 -1.36 -25.82 -3.66
CA GLY A 507 -2.73 -25.45 -3.25
C GLY A 507 -2.72 -24.68 -1.94
N GLY A 508 -2.07 -25.24 -0.94
CA GLY A 508 -1.92 -24.62 0.38
C GLY A 508 -2.91 -25.20 1.38
N SER A 509 -3.87 -24.42 1.83
CA SER A 509 -4.86 -24.88 2.82
C SER A 509 -6.28 -24.69 2.32
N GLY A 510 -7.08 -25.74 2.45
CA GLY A 510 -8.46 -25.85 2.04
C GLY A 510 -8.59 -26.85 0.89
N ALA A 511 -9.77 -26.96 0.29
CA ALA A 511 -10.01 -27.98 -0.73
C ALA A 511 -9.71 -27.41 -2.11
N ASP A 512 -8.56 -27.79 -2.67
CA ASP A 512 -8.00 -27.17 -3.86
C ASP A 512 -8.16 -28.02 -5.11
N LYS A 513 -8.10 -27.36 -6.26
CA LYS A 513 -8.10 -28.00 -7.57
C LYS A 513 -6.87 -27.59 -8.35
N LEU A 514 -5.94 -28.52 -8.51
CA LEU A 514 -4.70 -28.30 -9.22
C LEU A 514 -4.80 -28.94 -10.61
N ILE A 515 -4.65 -28.13 -11.65
CA ILE A 515 -4.64 -28.54 -13.04
C ILE A 515 -3.21 -28.35 -13.53
N ALA A 516 -2.49 -29.46 -13.73
CA ALA A 516 -1.09 -29.50 -14.14
C ALA A 516 -0.89 -28.74 -15.46
N GLY A 517 -1.12 -29.42 -16.58
CA GLY A 517 -0.91 -28.79 -17.88
C GLY A 517 -0.32 -29.79 -18.86
N ALA A 518 0.50 -29.28 -19.76
CA ALA A 518 1.42 -30.06 -20.55
C ALA A 518 2.84 -29.71 -20.12
N GLY A 519 3.69 -30.71 -19.90
CA GLY A 519 5.01 -30.52 -19.29
C GLY A 519 5.19 -31.52 -18.17
N ASP A 520 6.35 -31.50 -17.53
CA ASP A 520 6.62 -32.36 -16.37
C ASP A 520 6.34 -31.53 -15.10
N ASP A 521 5.12 -31.61 -14.56
CA ASP A 521 4.65 -30.71 -13.52
C ASP A 521 4.92 -31.23 -12.09
N THR A 522 5.10 -30.32 -11.13
CA THR A 522 5.18 -30.64 -9.70
C THR A 522 4.00 -30.04 -8.95
N LEU A 523 3.22 -30.88 -8.28
CA LEU A 523 1.99 -30.51 -7.60
C LEU A 523 2.07 -30.85 -6.09
N THR A 524 1.57 -29.94 -5.26
CA THR A 524 1.42 -30.10 -3.81
C THR A 524 0.02 -29.64 -3.44
N GLY A 525 -0.81 -30.51 -2.88
CA GLY A 525 -2.20 -30.15 -2.50
C GLY A 525 -2.20 -29.30 -1.23
N GLY A 526 -1.42 -29.73 -0.24
CA GLY A 526 -1.35 -29.15 1.07
C GLY A 526 -2.36 -29.78 2.02
N SER A 527 -3.10 -28.97 2.78
CA SER A 527 -4.07 -29.47 3.75
C SER A 527 -5.49 -29.31 3.22
N GLY A 528 -6.27 -30.37 3.14
CA GLY A 528 -7.66 -30.32 2.69
C GLY A 528 -7.99 -31.53 1.85
N SER A 529 -9.12 -31.53 1.16
CA SER A 529 -9.45 -32.60 0.21
C SER A 529 -9.19 -32.12 -1.20
N ASP A 530 -8.05 -32.50 -1.77
CA ASP A 530 -7.54 -31.87 -2.98
C ASP A 530 -7.84 -32.69 -4.24
N ASN A 531 -7.92 -32.01 -5.37
CA ASN A 531 -8.21 -32.61 -6.66
C ASN A 531 -7.14 -32.31 -7.69
N PHE A 532 -6.28 -33.29 -7.96
CA PHE A 532 -5.21 -33.25 -8.95
C PHE A 532 -5.77 -33.67 -10.31
N CYS A 533 -5.86 -32.73 -11.24
CA CYS A 533 -6.49 -32.88 -12.55
C CYS A 533 -5.46 -32.98 -13.67
N PHE A 534 -5.44 -34.13 -14.35
CA PHE A 534 -4.54 -34.42 -15.46
C PHE A 534 -5.28 -34.58 -16.78
N PHE A 535 -4.72 -34.02 -17.85
CA PHE A 535 -5.19 -34.20 -19.22
C PHE A 535 -4.22 -35.12 -19.97
N ASN A 536 -4.71 -35.85 -20.97
CA ASN A 536 -3.84 -36.67 -21.82
C ASN A 536 -3.12 -35.82 -22.87
N VAL A 537 -2.21 -34.95 -22.43
CA VAL A 537 -1.48 -33.97 -23.27
C VAL A 537 0.04 -34.16 -23.27
N GLY A 538 0.55 -35.20 -22.60
CA GLY A 538 1.99 -35.48 -22.42
C GLY A 538 2.51 -34.90 -21.10
N GLY A 539 3.46 -35.59 -20.47
CA GLY A 539 4.09 -35.17 -19.21
C GLY A 539 4.37 -36.34 -18.26
N ASP A 540 5.46 -36.21 -17.49
CA ASP A 540 5.76 -37.06 -16.33
C ASP A 540 5.62 -36.21 -15.06
N ASP A 541 4.42 -36.22 -14.48
CA ASP A 541 4.04 -35.34 -13.37
C ASP A 541 4.37 -35.95 -12.00
N THR A 542 4.56 -35.09 -11.00
CA THR A 542 4.86 -35.49 -9.62
C THR A 542 3.87 -34.84 -8.63
N ILE A 543 3.28 -35.64 -7.74
CA ILE A 543 2.50 -35.16 -6.58
C ILE A 543 3.30 -35.45 -5.31
N ASN A 544 3.60 -34.40 -4.53
CA ASN A 544 4.51 -34.49 -3.38
C ASN A 544 3.87 -35.02 -2.09
N ASP A 545 2.55 -34.91 -1.94
CA ASP A 545 1.87 -35.03 -0.65
C ASP A 545 0.49 -35.71 -0.70
N PHE A 546 0.20 -36.49 -1.74
CA PHE A 546 -1.11 -37.12 -1.94
C PHE A 546 -1.60 -37.89 -0.71
N GLU A 547 -2.76 -37.49 -0.16
CA GLU A 547 -3.38 -38.10 1.01
C GLU A 547 -4.49 -39.10 0.61
N LEU A 548 -4.19 -40.39 0.79
CA LEU A 548 -5.09 -41.51 0.49
C LEU A 548 -6.47 -41.36 1.15
N GLY A 549 -7.54 -41.54 0.36
CA GLY A 549 -8.93 -41.47 0.81
C GLY A 549 -9.43 -40.06 1.16
N ASN A 550 -8.60 -39.04 1.02
CA ASN A 550 -8.97 -37.64 1.16
C ASN A 550 -8.83 -36.90 -0.18
N ASP A 551 -7.70 -37.09 -0.86
CA ASP A 551 -7.41 -36.50 -2.15
C ASP A 551 -7.94 -37.34 -3.31
N LEU A 552 -8.03 -36.70 -4.48
CA LEU A 552 -8.59 -37.27 -5.70
C LEU A 552 -7.68 -37.00 -6.90
N ILE A 553 -7.38 -38.05 -7.67
CA ILE A 553 -6.73 -37.94 -8.98
C ILE A 553 -7.80 -37.97 -10.07
N SER A 554 -8.03 -36.83 -10.71
CA SER A 554 -8.95 -36.71 -11.85
C SER A 554 -8.22 -36.87 -13.18
N ILE A 555 -8.48 -37.96 -13.90
CA ILE A 555 -7.92 -38.20 -15.24
C ILE A 555 -8.97 -37.87 -16.30
N LYS A 556 -8.72 -36.80 -17.07
CA LYS A 556 -9.59 -36.30 -18.15
C LYS A 556 -9.21 -36.93 -19.48
N SER A 557 -9.81 -38.09 -19.80
CA SER A 557 -9.55 -38.83 -21.04
C SER A 557 -10.68 -39.77 -21.42
N HIS A 558 -11.06 -39.77 -22.70
CA HIS A 558 -12.13 -40.63 -23.25
C HIS A 558 -11.86 -42.15 -23.14
N MET A 559 -10.64 -42.56 -22.79
CA MET A 559 -10.23 -43.97 -22.69
C MET A 559 -9.85 -44.36 -21.26
N ALA A 560 -9.95 -43.44 -20.29
CA ALA A 560 -9.48 -43.69 -18.93
C ALA A 560 -10.58 -44.37 -18.10
N GLU A 561 -10.25 -45.56 -17.63
CA GLU A 561 -10.96 -46.30 -16.58
C GLU A 561 -9.87 -46.88 -15.68
N PHE A 562 -10.18 -47.13 -14.40
CA PHE A 562 -9.20 -47.62 -13.42
C PHE A 562 -8.48 -48.88 -13.89
N ALA A 563 -9.21 -49.79 -14.56
CA ALA A 563 -8.68 -51.04 -15.09
C ALA A 563 -7.61 -50.87 -16.19
N ASN A 564 -7.49 -49.67 -16.78
CA ASN A 564 -6.53 -49.37 -17.85
C ASN A 564 -5.25 -48.69 -17.34
N LEU A 565 -5.17 -48.39 -16.03
CA LEU A 565 -3.97 -47.83 -15.42
C LEU A 565 -2.93 -48.92 -15.18
N THR A 566 -1.66 -48.58 -15.37
CA THR A 566 -0.55 -49.42 -14.85
C THR A 566 0.03 -48.70 -13.64
N ILE A 567 -0.03 -49.35 -12.48
CA ILE A 567 0.41 -48.81 -11.19
C ILE A 567 1.50 -49.71 -10.63
N PHE A 568 2.64 -49.15 -10.25
CA PHE A 568 3.78 -49.89 -9.69
C PHE A 568 4.58 -49.04 -8.71
N ASP A 569 5.31 -49.71 -7.80
CA ASP A 569 6.29 -49.08 -6.91
C ASP A 569 7.61 -48.84 -7.66
N ASP A 570 8.15 -47.64 -7.52
CA ASP A 570 9.50 -47.28 -7.96
C ASP A 570 10.24 -46.58 -6.82
N GLY A 571 11.03 -47.34 -6.06
CA GLY A 571 11.92 -46.76 -5.05
C GLY A 571 11.22 -46.21 -3.80
N GLY A 572 9.97 -46.60 -3.53
CA GLY A 572 9.16 -46.09 -2.42
C GLY A 572 8.11 -45.05 -2.84
N ASP A 573 8.13 -44.64 -4.09
CA ASP A 573 7.11 -43.81 -4.73
C ASP A 573 6.19 -44.68 -5.59
N THR A 574 4.95 -44.25 -5.79
CA THR A 574 4.01 -44.93 -6.69
C THR A 574 4.00 -44.27 -8.05
N VAL A 575 4.22 -45.03 -9.11
CA VAL A 575 4.11 -44.55 -10.50
C VAL A 575 2.84 -45.08 -11.15
N ILE A 576 2.01 -44.17 -11.67
CA ILE A 576 0.77 -44.44 -12.40
C ILE A 576 0.98 -44.02 -13.85
N THR A 577 0.91 -44.96 -14.79
CA THR A 577 1.00 -44.64 -16.23
C THR A 577 -0.35 -44.79 -16.92
N PHE A 578 -0.66 -43.84 -17.80
CA PHE A 578 -1.87 -43.84 -18.63
C PHE A 578 -1.60 -43.15 -19.98
N GLY A 579 -1.78 -43.89 -21.07
CA GLY A 579 -1.45 -43.38 -22.40
C GLY A 579 0.06 -43.10 -22.53
N THR A 580 0.42 -41.84 -22.77
CA THR A 580 1.82 -41.36 -22.86
C THR A 580 2.27 -40.58 -21.62
N ASN A 581 1.45 -40.51 -20.56
CA ASN A 581 1.75 -39.74 -19.36
C ASN A 581 2.05 -40.67 -18.19
N SER A 582 2.80 -40.17 -17.23
CA SER A 582 2.95 -40.78 -15.92
C SER A 582 2.67 -39.79 -14.79
N ILE A 583 2.19 -40.28 -13.66
CA ILE A 583 2.06 -39.54 -12.40
C ILE A 583 2.86 -40.30 -11.35
N SER A 584 3.81 -39.63 -10.70
CA SER A 584 4.57 -40.14 -9.57
C SER A 584 3.99 -39.57 -8.26
N LEU A 585 3.55 -40.44 -7.37
CA LEU A 585 3.10 -40.08 -6.03
C LEU A 585 4.22 -40.35 -5.04
N VAL A 586 4.76 -39.28 -4.46
CA VAL A 586 5.92 -39.34 -3.58
C VAL A 586 5.54 -39.95 -2.23
N ASN A 587 6.27 -40.98 -1.79
CA ASN A 587 6.07 -41.71 -0.53
C ASN A 587 4.65 -42.32 -0.35
N VAL A 588 3.93 -42.62 -1.42
CA VAL A 588 2.65 -43.34 -1.38
C VAL A 588 2.86 -44.80 -1.72
N ASP A 589 2.28 -45.72 -0.95
CA ASP A 589 2.31 -47.16 -1.23
C ASP A 589 1.26 -47.53 -2.29
N ALA A 590 1.73 -48.05 -3.43
CA ALA A 590 0.91 -48.42 -4.57
C ALA A 590 -0.19 -49.44 -4.23
N ALA A 591 0.03 -50.28 -3.21
CA ALA A 591 -0.93 -51.29 -2.78
C ALA A 591 -2.15 -50.72 -2.05
N LEU A 592 -2.10 -49.46 -1.63
CA LEU A 592 -3.18 -48.80 -0.90
C LEU A 592 -4.13 -48.00 -1.81
N LEU A 593 -3.74 -47.74 -3.05
CA LEU A 593 -4.59 -47.08 -4.04
C LEU A 593 -5.77 -47.95 -4.46
N SER A 594 -6.91 -47.31 -4.65
CA SER A 594 -8.18 -47.93 -5.01
C SER A 594 -8.94 -47.08 -6.03
N GLU A 595 -10.02 -47.62 -6.60
CA GLU A 595 -10.83 -46.89 -7.57
C GLU A 595 -11.44 -45.59 -6.99
N SER A 596 -11.64 -45.49 -5.67
CA SER A 596 -12.18 -44.27 -5.04
C SER A 596 -11.19 -43.10 -4.99
N ASP A 597 -9.89 -43.36 -5.15
CA ASP A 597 -8.86 -42.33 -5.20
C ASP A 597 -8.79 -41.66 -6.59
N PHE A 598 -9.61 -42.14 -7.55
CA PHE A 598 -9.62 -41.66 -8.92
C PHE A 598 -11.01 -41.21 -9.38
N ALA A 599 -11.02 -40.18 -10.22
CA ALA A 599 -12.19 -39.79 -11.01
C ALA A 599 -11.84 -39.80 -12.50
N PHE A 600 -12.62 -40.55 -13.28
CA PHE A 600 -12.50 -40.62 -14.74
C PHE A 600 -13.63 -39.81 -15.37
N VAL A 601 -13.29 -38.78 -16.14
CA VAL A 601 -14.28 -37.81 -16.66
C VAL A 601 -14.02 -37.45 -18.11
#